data_AF-A0A1H4A8C1-F1
#
_entry.id   AF-A0A1H4A8C1-F1
#
_cell.length_a   1.000
_cell.length_b   1.000
_cell.length_c   1.000
_cell.angle_alpha   90.00
_cell.angle_beta   90.00
_cell.angle_gamma   90.00
#
_symmetry.space_group_name_H-M   'P 1'
#
loop_
_entity.id
_entity.type
_entity.pdbx_description
1 polymer ?
#
loop_
_entity_poly.entity_id
_entity_poly.type
_entity_poly.pdbx_seq_one_letter_code
_entity_poly.pdbx_strand_id
1 'polypeptide(L)'
;MSSKVITPESEEQWPYIEGTFKVETVIKGKPNKIETIRTGFGGGDCGIPMTTGRAYVIFFESEDYHIGSCGASGQVQRYEEKDFVSKLQDIVSVQQP
;
A
#
# COMPACT_ATOMS: atom_id res chain seq x y z
N MET A 1 -9.36 -9.53 -3.68
CA MET A 1 -7.94 -9.14 -3.54
C MET A 1 -7.10 -10.28 -4.09
N SER A 2 -6.06 -9.98 -4.86
CA SER A 2 -5.10 -10.96 -5.41
C SER A 2 -3.67 -10.44 -5.23
N SER A 3 -2.70 -11.34 -5.24
CA SER A 3 -1.26 -11.01 -5.24
C SER A 3 -0.52 -12.03 -6.11
N LYS A 4 0.47 -11.56 -6.87
CA LYS A 4 1.34 -12.38 -7.72
C LYS A 4 2.76 -11.84 -7.71
N VAL A 5 3.73 -12.73 -7.81
CA VAL A 5 5.13 -12.36 -8.08
C VAL A 5 5.27 -12.12 -9.58
N ILE A 6 5.91 -11.02 -9.95
CA ILE A 6 6.27 -10.66 -11.31
C ILE A 6 7.78 -10.77 -11.45
N THR A 7 8.21 -11.58 -12.41
CA THR A 7 9.60 -11.68 -12.84
C THR A 7 9.76 -10.93 -14.15
N PRO A 8 10.47 -9.78 -14.17
CA PRO A 8 10.72 -9.01 -15.39
C PRO A 8 11.52 -9.81 -16.42
N GLU A 9 11.33 -9.48 -17.70
CA GLU A 9 12.10 -10.08 -18.81
C GLU A 9 13.52 -9.50 -18.91
N SER A 10 13.73 -8.29 -18.37
CA SER A 10 15.03 -7.61 -18.34
C SER A 10 15.78 -7.90 -17.03
N GLU A 11 17.07 -8.22 -17.12
CA GLU A 11 17.96 -8.41 -15.97
C GLU A 11 18.21 -7.12 -15.16
N GLU A 12 17.90 -5.95 -15.73
CA GLU A 12 18.04 -4.66 -15.04
C GLU A 12 16.92 -4.40 -14.03
N GLN A 13 15.81 -5.14 -14.12
CA GLN A 13 14.65 -4.96 -13.25
C GLN A 13 14.58 -6.08 -12.22
N TRP A 14 14.51 -5.67 -10.96
CA TRP A 14 14.32 -6.59 -9.87
C TRP A 14 12.89 -7.14 -9.89
N PRO A 15 12.69 -8.43 -9.55
CA PRO A 15 11.36 -8.98 -9.41
C PRO A 15 10.58 -8.22 -8.32
N TYR A 16 9.26 -8.19 -8.47
CA TYR A 16 8.37 -7.46 -7.57
C TYR A 16 7.06 -8.21 -7.37
N ILE A 17 6.29 -7.79 -6.37
CA ILE A 17 4.95 -8.29 -6.11
C ILE A 17 3.94 -7.29 -6.67
N GLU A 18 2.97 -7.76 -7.43
CA GLU A 18 1.82 -6.98 -7.86
C GLU A 18 0.57 -7.48 -7.14
N GLY A 19 -0.13 -6.58 -6.46
CA GLY A 19 -1.36 -6.86 -5.72
C GLY A 19 -2.53 -6.01 -6.19
N THR A 20 -3.71 -6.62 -6.29
CA THR A 20 -4.96 -5.93 -6.59
C THR A 20 -5.80 -5.80 -5.33
N PHE A 21 -6.04 -4.56 -4.91
CA PHE A 21 -6.70 -4.18 -3.68
C PHE A 21 -8.09 -3.62 -3.96
N LYS A 22 -9.01 -3.88 -3.03
CA LYS A 22 -10.27 -3.14 -2.96
C LYS A 22 -10.06 -1.98 -1.99
N VAL A 23 -10.31 -0.77 -2.44
CA VAL A 23 -10.22 0.41 -1.57
C VAL A 23 -11.47 0.48 -0.70
N GLU A 24 -11.28 0.42 0.62
CA GLU A 24 -12.37 0.45 1.59
C GLU A 24 -12.56 1.85 2.18
N THR A 25 -11.46 2.52 2.52
CA THR A 25 -11.45 3.86 3.11
C THR A 25 -10.46 4.75 2.38
N VAL A 26 -10.86 5.98 2.07
CA VAL A 26 -9.98 7.01 1.48
C VAL A 26 -9.82 8.15 2.49
N ILE A 27 -8.58 8.39 2.91
CA ILE A 27 -8.24 9.48 3.84
C ILE A 27 -7.81 10.73 3.05
N LYS A 28 -7.04 10.56 1.97
CA LYS A 28 -6.56 11.64 1.11
C LYS A 28 -6.47 11.16 -0.34
N GLY A 29 -6.71 12.07 -1.29
CA GLY A 29 -6.62 11.78 -2.73
C GLY A 29 -7.91 11.21 -3.32
N LYS A 30 -7.81 10.63 -4.53
CA LYS A 30 -8.95 10.10 -5.30
C LYS A 30 -8.57 8.78 -6.00
N PRO A 31 -8.30 7.69 -5.26
CA PRO A 31 -8.05 6.39 -5.86
C PRO A 31 -9.32 5.81 -6.48
N ASN A 32 -9.14 4.84 -7.38
CA ASN A 32 -10.17 3.97 -7.89
C ASN A 32 -10.69 3.02 -6.80
N LYS A 33 -11.88 2.44 -7.00
CA LYS A 33 -12.45 1.43 -6.08
C LYS A 33 -11.61 0.16 -6.00
N ILE A 34 -10.87 -0.13 -7.07
CA ILE A 34 -9.94 -1.24 -7.19
C ILE A 34 -8.62 -0.66 -7.68
N GLU A 35 -7.55 -0.92 -6.95
CA GLU A 35 -6.21 -0.43 -7.28
C GLU A 35 -5.23 -1.58 -7.44
N THR A 36 -4.36 -1.47 -8.44
CA THR A 36 -3.24 -2.38 -8.62
C THR A 36 -1.97 -1.68 -8.18
N ILE A 37 -1.27 -2.31 -7.24
CA ILE A 37 -0.14 -1.70 -6.52
C ILE A 37 1.03 -2.69 -6.57
N ARG A 38 2.24 -2.15 -6.67
CA ARG A 38 3.50 -2.90 -6.74
C ARG A 38 4.30 -2.70 -5.46
N THR A 39 5.08 -3.70 -5.08
CA THR A 39 6.01 -3.59 -3.93
C THR A 39 7.13 -4.62 -4.06
N GLY A 40 8.21 -4.44 -3.31
CA GLY A 40 9.27 -5.45 -3.16
C GLY A 40 8.84 -6.68 -2.34
N PHE A 41 9.78 -7.57 -2.04
CA PHE A 41 9.53 -8.79 -1.28
C PHE A 41 9.60 -8.59 0.25
N GLY A 42 10.22 -7.51 0.70
CA GLY A 42 10.42 -7.19 2.11
C GLY A 42 11.86 -7.41 2.58
N GLY A 43 12.12 -7.02 3.83
CA GLY A 43 13.46 -7.04 4.41
C GLY A 43 14.28 -5.84 3.92
N GLY A 44 15.34 -6.11 3.13
CA GLY A 44 16.30 -5.09 2.69
C GLY A 44 15.80 -4.15 1.60
N ASP A 45 14.73 -4.50 0.89
CA ASP A 45 14.15 -3.70 -0.22
C ASP A 45 12.94 -2.85 0.22
N CYS A 46 12.66 -2.76 1.52
CA CYS A 46 11.47 -2.12 2.09
C CYS A 46 10.13 -2.65 1.53
N GLY A 47 10.09 -3.81 0.88
CA GLY A 47 8.87 -4.38 0.33
C GLY A 47 7.84 -4.75 1.40
N ILE A 48 6.57 -4.79 1.01
CA ILE A 48 5.47 -5.13 1.91
C ILE A 48 4.91 -6.49 1.49
N PRO A 49 5.00 -7.54 2.31
CA PRO A 49 4.39 -8.82 1.99
C PRO A 49 2.88 -8.68 1.76
N MET A 50 2.44 -8.90 0.51
CA MET A 50 1.02 -8.80 0.12
C MET A 50 0.31 -10.14 0.32
N THR A 51 -0.01 -10.46 1.57
CA THR A 51 -0.86 -11.62 1.91
C THR A 51 -2.34 -11.32 1.67
N THR A 52 -3.02 -12.21 0.96
CA THR A 52 -4.48 -12.13 0.73
C THR A 52 -5.25 -12.22 2.05
N GLY A 53 -6.34 -11.46 2.17
CA GLY A 53 -7.18 -11.44 3.36
C GLY A 53 -6.70 -10.51 4.49
N ARG A 54 -5.56 -9.82 4.32
CA ARG A 54 -5.10 -8.78 5.25
C ARG A 54 -5.59 -7.39 4.83
N ALA A 55 -5.66 -6.46 5.78
CA ALA A 55 -5.86 -5.03 5.52
C ALA A 55 -4.52 -4.31 5.44
N TYR A 56 -4.49 -3.22 4.70
CA TYR A 56 -3.29 -2.43 4.45
C TYR A 56 -3.63 -0.95 4.49
N VAL A 57 -2.70 -0.16 4.99
CA VAL A 57 -2.65 1.28 4.77
C VAL A 57 -1.62 1.54 3.67
N ILE A 58 -2.00 2.37 2.71
CA ILE A 58 -1.24 2.57 1.48
C ILE A 58 -1.08 4.08 1.27
N PHE A 59 0.17 4.50 1.16
CA PHE A 59 0.62 5.83 0.81
C PHE A 59 1.45 5.70 -0.47
N PHE A 60 1.08 6.43 -1.51
CA PHE A 60 1.83 6.46 -2.77
C PHE A 60 1.90 7.90 -3.28
N GLU A 61 3.01 8.25 -3.91
CA GLU A 61 3.16 9.50 -4.65
C GLU A 61 2.55 9.32 -6.05
N SER A 62 2.03 10.40 -6.63
CA SER A 62 1.00 10.39 -7.67
C SER A 62 1.31 9.65 -8.98
N GLU A 63 2.54 9.22 -9.21
CA GLU A 63 2.98 8.65 -10.49
C GLU A 63 3.58 7.25 -10.38
N ASP A 64 3.94 6.79 -9.18
CA ASP A 64 4.51 5.46 -9.00
C ASP A 64 3.62 4.65 -8.05
N TYR A 65 2.94 3.65 -8.61
CA TYR A 65 2.15 2.68 -7.85
C TYR A 65 3.03 1.68 -7.08
N HIS A 66 4.31 2.01 -6.87
CA HIS A 66 5.22 1.26 -6.04
C HIS A 66 5.14 1.74 -4.58
N ILE A 67 4.90 0.82 -3.66
CA ILE A 67 4.83 1.10 -2.22
C ILE A 67 5.88 0.31 -1.45
N GLY A 68 6.31 0.87 -0.33
CA GLY A 68 7.22 0.20 0.60
C GLY A 68 6.99 0.66 2.03
N SER A 69 7.49 -0.13 2.98
CA SER A 69 7.43 0.17 4.41
C SER A 69 8.17 1.47 4.77
N CYS A 70 9.19 1.81 3.97
CA CYS A 70 9.94 3.06 4.10
C CYS A 70 9.09 4.29 3.70
N GLY A 71 8.01 4.11 2.94
CA GLY A 71 7.01 5.14 2.61
C GLY A 71 5.78 5.10 3.52
N ALA A 72 5.90 4.55 4.73
CA ALA A 72 4.83 4.41 5.73
C ALA A 72 3.63 3.52 5.34
N SER A 73 3.71 2.83 4.20
CA SER A 73 2.72 1.82 3.82
C SER A 73 2.94 0.53 4.61
N GLY A 74 1.88 -0.24 4.86
CA GLY A 74 2.03 -1.47 5.62
C GLY A 74 0.72 -2.20 5.92
N GLN A 75 0.84 -3.33 6.60
CA GLN A 75 -0.31 -4.09 7.06
C GLN A 75 -0.96 -3.39 8.27
N VAL A 76 -2.29 -3.40 8.30
CA VAL A 76 -3.10 -2.94 9.43
C VAL A 76 -3.88 -4.11 9.96
N GLN A 77 -3.88 -4.28 11.28
CA GLN A 77 -4.71 -5.28 11.92
C GLN A 77 -6.17 -4.83 11.89
N ARG A 78 -7.07 -5.69 11.39
CA ARG A 78 -8.49 -5.37 11.22
C ARG A 78 -9.18 -4.89 12.50
N TYR A 79 -8.74 -5.36 13.66
CA TYR A 79 -9.31 -4.96 14.95
C TYR A 79 -8.84 -3.57 15.42
N GLU A 80 -7.75 -3.04 14.87
CA GLU A 80 -7.22 -1.69 15.14
C GLU A 80 -7.61 -0.66 14.08
N GLU A 81 -8.26 -1.10 12.99
CA GLU A 81 -8.49 -0.30 11.79
C GLU A 81 -9.20 1.03 12.07
N LYS A 82 -10.25 1.02 12.90
CA LYS A 82 -11.03 2.23 13.23
C LYS A 82 -10.19 3.27 13.97
N ASP A 83 -9.47 2.85 15.01
CA ASP A 83 -8.64 3.73 15.81
C ASP A 83 -7.47 4.28 14.99
N PHE A 84 -6.91 3.45 14.12
CA PHE A 84 -5.83 3.84 13.21
C PHE A 84 -6.30 4.87 12.18
N VAL A 85 -7.45 4.65 11.54
CA VAL A 85 -8.04 5.59 10.58
C VAL A 85 -8.37 6.93 11.25
N SER A 86 -8.96 6.92 12.45
CA SER A 86 -9.28 8.16 13.19
C SER A 86 -8.01 8.98 13.44
N LYS A 87 -6.94 8.36 13.94
CA LYS A 87 -5.66 9.05 14.18
C LYS A 87 -5.08 9.66 12.90
N LEU A 88 -5.16 8.95 11.77
CA LEU A 88 -4.68 9.47 10.50
C LEU A 88 -5.53 10.65 10.00
N GLN A 89 -6.85 10.59 10.15
CA GLN A 89 -7.75 11.69 9.78
C GLN A 89 -7.46 12.95 10.62
N ASP A 90 -7.19 12.80 11.91
CA ASP A 90 -6.81 13.91 12.78
C ASP A 90 -5.50 14.56 12.32
N ILE A 91 -4.49 13.76 11.95
CA ILE A 91 -3.21 14.28 11.44
C ILE A 91 -3.40 15.02 10.11
N VAL A 92 -4.17 14.45 9.18
CA VAL A 92 -4.38 15.07 7.85
C VAL A 92 -5.22 16.35 7.96
N SER A 93 -6.21 16.40 8.84
CA SER A 93 -7.07 17.58 9.02
C SER A 93 -6.33 18.76 9.65
N VAL A 94 -5.37 18.51 10.56
CA VAL A 94 -4.51 19.55 11.15
C VAL A 94 -3.54 20.16 10.12
N GLN A 95 -3.23 19.45 9.04
CA GLN A 95 -2.33 19.89 7.98
C GLN A 95 -3.01 20.61 6.80
N GLN A 96 -4.33 20.79 6.84
CA GLN A 96 -5.03 21.63 5.85
C GLN A 96 -4.92 23.11 6.27
N PRO A 97 -4.32 24.00 5.45
CA PRO A 97 -4.28 25.44 5.72
C PRO A 97 -5.66 26.09 5.66
#